data_AF-A0A1H4JRM5-F1
#
_entry.id   AF-A0A1H4JRM5-F1
#
_cell.length_a   1.000
_cell.length_b   1.000
_cell.length_c   1.000
_cell.angle_alpha   90.00
_cell.angle_beta   90.00
_cell.angle_gamma   90.00
#
_symmetry.space_group_name_H-M   'P 1'
#
loop_
_entity.id
_entity.type
_entity.pdbx_description
1 polymer ?
#
loop_
_entity_poly.entity_id
_entity_poly.type
_entity_poly.pdbx_seq_one_letter_code
_entity_poly.pdbx_strand_id
1 'polypeptide(L)'
;MAKAISYIERKLPTDEELQAESLADVLKAISDNRQAILAFLDILKEMENSGMLDIIRGIMKNRTSLGSVGMEFINVAKIPNMLKNVIMASQFLGRIEPKDTEKLINGLDSGLKKAMKKEEESISMLGLLGLLRDPDVKTTLSKGLHLLQGMGKSLNSK
;
A
#
# COMPACT_ATOMS: atom_id res chain seq x y z
N MET A 1 -59.78 18.38 40.22
CA MET A 1 -58.44 18.99 40.19
C MET A 1 -57.43 17.89 40.52
N ALA A 2 -56.52 17.57 39.61
CA ALA A 2 -55.49 16.54 39.86
C ALA A 2 -54.34 17.13 40.67
N LYS A 3 -53.88 16.43 41.72
CA LYS A 3 -52.75 16.87 42.55
C LYS A 3 -51.45 16.79 41.76
N ALA A 4 -50.59 17.80 41.91
CA ALA A 4 -49.29 17.86 41.26
C ALA A 4 -48.38 16.73 41.74
N ILE A 5 -47.72 16.05 40.79
CA ILE A 5 -46.75 14.99 41.06
C ILE A 5 -45.48 15.66 41.61
N SER A 6 -45.18 15.44 42.89
CA SER A 6 -44.10 16.13 43.62
C SER A 6 -42.78 15.37 43.62
N TYR A 7 -42.71 14.19 43.00
CA TYR A 7 -41.49 13.38 42.98
C TYR A 7 -41.45 12.46 41.76
N ILE A 8 -40.37 12.54 40.99
CA ILE A 8 -40.06 11.63 39.89
C ILE A 8 -38.80 10.87 40.31
N GLU A 9 -38.93 9.60 40.67
CA GLU A 9 -37.76 8.73 40.85
C GLU A 9 -37.12 8.48 39.48
N ARG A 10 -36.02 9.18 39.20
CA ARG A 10 -35.14 8.81 38.09
C ARG A 10 -34.35 7.59 38.53
N LYS A 11 -34.78 6.40 38.10
CA LYS A 11 -33.92 5.21 38.12
C LYS A 11 -32.76 5.47 37.17
N LEU A 12 -31.62 5.86 37.73
CA LEU A 12 -30.35 5.82 37.02
C LEU A 12 -29.95 4.34 36.95
N PRO A 13 -29.77 3.77 35.75
CA PRO A 13 -29.38 2.38 35.63
C PRO A 13 -28.06 2.16 36.35
N THR A 14 -27.97 1.08 37.13
CA THR A 14 -26.74 0.72 37.83
C THR A 14 -25.67 0.28 36.82
N ASP A 15 -24.39 0.32 37.20
CA ASP A 15 -23.30 -0.15 36.33
C ASP A 15 -23.51 -1.60 35.87
N GLU A 16 -24.14 -2.43 36.70
CA GLU A 16 -24.50 -3.83 36.38
C GLU A 16 -25.62 -3.90 35.33
N GLU A 17 -26.63 -3.03 35.40
CA GLU A 17 -27.71 -2.94 34.42
C GLU A 17 -27.18 -2.44 33.06
N LEU A 18 -26.29 -1.44 33.07
CA LEU A 18 -25.63 -0.95 31.85
C LEU A 18 -24.73 -2.01 31.20
N GLN A 19 -23.99 -2.78 32.01
CA GLN A 19 -23.19 -3.90 31.49
C GLN A 19 -24.09 -4.97 30.86
N ALA A 20 -25.18 -5.36 31.53
CA ALA A 20 -26.11 -6.36 31.01
C ALA A 20 -26.76 -5.92 29.69
N GLU A 21 -27.15 -4.64 29.58
CA GLU A 21 -27.69 -4.05 28.35
C GLU A 21 -26.65 -4.05 27.22
N SER A 22 -25.40 -3.64 27.51
CA SER A 22 -24.32 -3.67 26.51
C SER A 22 -24.04 -5.08 25.99
N LEU A 23 -24.12 -6.09 26.87
CA LEU A 23 -23.88 -7.47 26.51
C LEU A 23 -25.01 -8.01 25.63
N ALA A 24 -26.25 -7.65 25.95
CA ALA A 24 -27.42 -7.98 25.14
C ALA A 24 -27.34 -7.34 23.75
N ASP A 25 -26.90 -6.08 23.65
CA ASP A 25 -26.71 -5.40 22.37
C ASP A 25 -25.62 -6.05 21.51
N VAL A 26 -24.47 -6.43 22.11
CA VAL A 26 -23.41 -7.16 21.41
C VAL A 26 -23.91 -8.52 20.93
N LEU A 27 -24.62 -9.27 21.79
CA LEU A 27 -25.19 -10.58 21.43
C LEU A 27 -26.22 -10.44 20.29
N LYS A 28 -27.05 -9.40 20.33
CA LYS A 28 -28.02 -9.10 19.28
C LYS A 28 -27.31 -8.77 17.98
N ALA A 29 -26.33 -7.88 17.99
CA ALA A 29 -25.53 -7.54 16.81
C ALA A 29 -24.83 -8.76 16.21
N ILE A 30 -24.27 -9.65 17.04
CA ILE A 30 -23.66 -10.90 16.59
C ILE A 30 -24.70 -11.84 15.99
N SER A 31 -25.87 -11.95 16.62
CA SER A 31 -26.96 -12.82 16.16
C SER A 31 -27.53 -12.36 14.82
N ASP A 32 -27.77 -11.06 14.68
CA ASP A 32 -28.27 -10.44 13.45
C ASP A 32 -27.27 -10.56 12.30
N ASN A 33 -25.97 -10.60 12.60
CA ASN A 33 -24.89 -10.70 11.61
C ASN A 33 -24.21 -12.08 11.58
N ARG A 34 -24.87 -13.12 12.11
CA ARG A 34 -24.25 -14.45 12.32
C ARG A 34 -23.55 -14.99 11.08
N GLN A 35 -24.18 -14.90 9.90
CA GLN A 35 -23.59 -15.40 8.65
C GLN A 35 -22.34 -14.61 8.25
N ALA A 36 -22.37 -13.28 8.34
CA ALA A 36 -21.23 -12.43 8.01
C ALA A 36 -20.05 -12.68 8.96
N ILE A 37 -20.32 -12.87 10.25
CA ILE A 37 -19.30 -13.18 11.25
C ILE A 37 -18.68 -14.56 10.99
N LEU A 38 -19.49 -15.58 10.70
CA LEU A 38 -18.97 -16.90 10.36
C LEU A 38 -18.11 -16.86 9.09
N ALA A 39 -18.57 -16.17 8.05
CA ALA A 39 -17.79 -16.01 6.83
C ALA A 39 -16.46 -15.28 7.07
N PHE A 40 -16.47 -14.23 7.92
CA PHE A 40 -15.24 -13.53 8.31
C PHE A 40 -14.29 -14.43 9.10
N LEU A 41 -14.80 -15.23 10.04
CA LEU A 41 -14.01 -16.20 10.78
C LEU A 41 -13.43 -17.29 9.87
N ASP A 42 -14.19 -17.75 8.89
CA ASP A 42 -13.69 -18.71 7.89
C ASP A 42 -12.57 -18.10 7.04
N ILE A 43 -12.72 -16.83 6.61
CA ILE A 43 -11.65 -16.10 5.92
C ILE A 43 -10.41 -15.98 6.82
N LEU A 44 -10.57 -15.59 8.08
CA LEU A 44 -9.45 -15.48 9.03
C LEU A 44 -8.75 -16.83 9.23
N LYS A 45 -9.52 -17.91 9.32
CA LYS A 45 -8.99 -19.27 9.44
C LYS A 45 -8.23 -19.69 8.20
N GLU A 46 -8.76 -19.40 7.01
CA GLU A 46 -8.05 -19.64 5.75
C GLU A 46 -6.75 -18.84 5.68
N MET A 47 -6.78 -17.57 6.09
CA MET A 47 -5.59 -16.71 6.17
C MET A 47 -4.54 -17.21 7.18
N GLU A 48 -4.97 -17.81 8.29
CA GLU A 48 -4.08 -18.45 9.26
C GLU A 48 -3.46 -19.72 8.67
N ASN A 49 -4.28 -20.60 8.09
CA ASN A 49 -3.83 -21.82 7.43
C ASN A 49 -2.87 -21.56 6.26
N SER A 50 -3.08 -20.46 5.53
CA SER A 50 -2.23 -20.04 4.41
C SER A 50 -0.95 -19.32 4.87
N GLY A 51 -0.75 -19.10 6.18
CA GLY A 51 0.38 -18.35 6.74
C GLY A 51 0.34 -16.83 6.46
N MET A 52 -0.77 -16.29 5.93
CA MET A 52 -0.88 -14.86 5.59
C MET A 52 -0.94 -13.99 6.85
N LEU A 53 -1.56 -14.47 7.93
CA LEU A 53 -1.55 -13.76 9.21
C LEU A 53 -0.13 -13.62 9.79
N ASP A 54 0.73 -14.63 9.60
CA ASP A 54 2.11 -14.57 10.09
C ASP A 54 2.96 -13.57 9.32
N ILE A 55 2.71 -13.43 8.01
CA ILE A 55 3.32 -12.38 7.18
C ILE A 55 2.93 -10.99 7.70
N ILE A 56 1.63 -10.76 7.92
CA ILE A 56 1.12 -9.47 8.43
C ILE A 56 1.71 -9.17 9.82
N ARG A 57 1.74 -10.16 10.72
CA ARG A 57 2.36 -10.03 12.05
C ARG A 57 3.86 -9.71 11.95
N GLY A 58 4.58 -10.37 11.03
CA GLY A 58 6.00 -10.14 10.80
C GLY A 58 6.31 -8.72 10.32
N ILE A 59 5.51 -8.18 9.40
CA ILE A 59 5.62 -6.78 8.94
C ILE A 59 5.38 -5.81 10.11
N MET A 60 4.35 -6.05 10.93
CA MET A 60 4.03 -5.17 12.06
C MET A 60 5.07 -5.19 13.18
N LYS A 61 5.75 -6.32 13.41
CA LYS A 61 6.84 -6.41 14.38
C LYS A 61 8.14 -5.76 13.90
N ASN A 62 8.38 -5.78 12.59
CA ASN A 62 9.62 -5.28 11.96
C ASN A 62 9.48 -3.86 11.38
N ARG A 63 8.59 -3.02 11.93
CA ARG A 63 8.32 -1.65 11.43
C ARG A 63 9.58 -0.78 11.25
N THR A 64 10.65 -1.07 11.98
CA THR A 64 11.92 -0.33 11.96
C THR A 64 13.06 -1.02 11.22
N SER A 65 12.95 -2.31 10.84
CA SER A 65 14.07 -3.11 10.30
C SER A 65 13.97 -3.44 8.80
N LEU A 66 13.24 -2.64 8.02
CA LEU A 66 13.15 -2.82 6.55
C LEU A 66 14.45 -2.44 5.78
N GLY A 67 15.57 -2.28 6.48
CA GLY A 67 16.93 -2.33 5.91
C GLY A 67 17.55 -3.70 6.17
N SER A 68 18.15 -4.31 5.13
CA SER A 68 18.95 -5.57 5.04
C SER A 68 18.49 -6.86 5.77
N VAL A 69 17.78 -6.77 6.89
CA VAL A 69 17.35 -7.88 7.78
C VAL A 69 15.98 -8.46 7.40
N GLY A 70 15.15 -7.72 6.65
CA GLY A 70 13.81 -8.18 6.22
C GLY A 70 13.78 -9.37 5.25
N MET A 71 14.89 -9.63 4.54
CA MET A 71 15.00 -10.77 3.61
C MET A 71 14.98 -12.12 4.31
N GLU A 72 15.49 -12.19 5.55
CA GLU A 72 15.58 -13.43 6.31
C GLU A 72 14.17 -13.90 6.73
N PHE A 73 13.31 -12.98 7.16
CA PHE A 73 11.89 -13.27 7.43
C PHE A 73 11.15 -13.80 6.19
N ILE A 74 11.40 -13.22 5.02
CA ILE A 74 10.78 -13.64 3.76
C ILE A 74 11.15 -15.11 3.41
N ASN A 75 12.38 -15.51 3.74
CA ASN A 75 12.86 -16.87 3.51
C ASN A 75 12.32 -17.86 4.56
N VAL A 76 12.27 -17.45 5.84
CA VAL A 76 11.78 -18.29 6.95
C VAL A 76 10.27 -18.50 6.88
N ALA A 77 9.50 -17.47 6.51
CA ALA A 77 8.04 -17.50 6.49
C ALA A 77 7.42 -18.20 5.25
N LYS A 78 8.22 -18.95 4.46
CA LYS A 78 7.78 -19.69 3.25
C LYS A 78 6.87 -18.89 2.31
N ILE A 79 7.11 -17.58 2.20
CA ILE A 79 6.26 -16.67 1.44
C ILE A 79 6.27 -17.09 -0.05
N PRO A 80 5.13 -17.15 -0.75
CA PRO A 80 5.09 -17.40 -2.19
C PRO A 80 5.89 -16.36 -2.97
N ASN A 81 6.59 -16.75 -4.03
CA ASN A 81 7.47 -15.86 -4.82
C ASN A 81 6.77 -14.60 -5.34
N MET A 82 5.48 -14.69 -5.71
CA MET A 82 4.70 -13.52 -6.11
C MET A 82 4.64 -12.47 -4.99
N LEU A 83 4.36 -12.90 -3.77
CA LEU A 83 4.26 -12.00 -2.62
C LEU A 83 5.64 -11.46 -2.22
N LYS A 84 6.71 -12.27 -2.37
CA LYS A 84 8.09 -11.79 -2.21
C LYS A 84 8.39 -10.62 -3.14
N ASN A 85 8.02 -10.74 -4.43
CA ASN A 85 8.23 -9.69 -5.42
C ASN A 85 7.45 -8.42 -5.08
N VAL A 86 6.20 -8.53 -4.60
CA VAL A 86 5.41 -7.37 -4.16
C VAL A 86 6.07 -6.64 -2.98
N ILE A 87 6.58 -7.39 -1.99
CA ILE A 87 7.28 -6.82 -0.84
C ILE A 87 8.56 -6.11 -1.29
N MET A 88 9.38 -6.77 -2.13
CA MET A 88 10.62 -6.18 -2.66
C MET A 88 10.35 -4.92 -3.49
N ALA A 89 9.31 -4.92 -4.33
CA ALA A 89 8.89 -3.75 -5.09
C ALA A 89 8.45 -2.60 -4.16
N SER A 90 7.68 -2.90 -3.12
CA SER A 90 7.24 -1.92 -2.13
C SER A 90 8.41 -1.32 -1.35
N GLN A 91 9.39 -2.15 -0.98
CA GLN A 91 10.62 -1.70 -0.33
C GLN A 91 11.47 -0.83 -1.26
N PHE A 92 11.60 -1.21 -2.53
CA PHE A 92 12.29 -0.39 -3.54
C PHE A 92 11.63 0.98 -3.68
N LEU A 93 10.30 1.04 -3.81
CA LEU A 93 9.55 2.30 -3.88
C LEU A 93 9.74 3.14 -2.62
N GLY A 94 9.76 2.52 -1.44
CA GLY A 94 9.99 3.21 -0.17
C GLY A 94 11.41 3.75 0.04
N ARG A 95 12.41 3.29 -0.75
CA ARG A 95 13.79 3.79 -0.70
C ARG A 95 14.04 4.98 -1.62
N ILE A 96 13.16 5.23 -2.59
CA ILE A 96 13.30 6.38 -3.48
C ILE A 96 12.90 7.65 -2.70
N GLU A 97 13.70 8.70 -2.81
CA GLU A 97 13.34 9.98 -2.19
C GLU A 97 12.04 10.53 -2.79
N PRO A 98 11.06 10.99 -1.98
CA PRO A 98 9.77 11.48 -2.48
C PRO A 98 9.89 12.54 -3.57
N LYS A 99 10.89 13.42 -3.46
CA LYS A 99 11.17 14.47 -4.46
C LYS A 99 11.57 13.91 -5.82
N ASP A 100 12.32 12.82 -5.84
CA ASP A 100 12.74 12.18 -7.09
C ASP A 100 11.60 11.37 -7.69
N THR A 101 10.79 10.72 -6.87
CA THR A 101 9.54 10.07 -7.30
C THR A 101 8.60 11.08 -7.97
N GLU A 102 8.38 12.24 -7.35
CA GLU A 102 7.55 13.31 -7.89
C GLU A 102 8.07 13.80 -9.26
N LYS A 103 9.39 14.06 -9.36
CA LYS A 103 10.01 14.47 -10.63
C LYS A 103 9.83 13.42 -11.73
N LEU A 104 9.98 12.13 -11.41
CA LEU A 104 9.81 11.05 -12.38
C LEU A 104 8.35 10.97 -12.85
N ILE A 105 7.39 10.98 -11.93
CA ILE A 105 5.96 10.92 -12.26
C ILE A 105 5.54 12.12 -13.12
N ASN A 106 5.93 13.33 -12.72
CA ASN A 106 5.62 14.55 -13.48
C ASN A 106 6.30 14.57 -14.86
N GLY A 107 7.53 14.07 -14.94
CA GLY A 107 8.25 13.92 -16.20
C GLY A 107 7.56 12.93 -17.14
N LEU A 108 7.08 11.80 -16.61
CA LEU A 108 6.32 10.80 -17.37
C LEU A 108 4.98 11.36 -17.86
N ASP A 109 4.21 12.02 -16.99
CA ASP A 109 2.94 12.66 -17.38
C ASP A 109 3.14 13.72 -18.47
N SER A 110 4.16 14.57 -18.31
CA SER A 110 4.51 15.59 -19.31
C SER A 110 4.96 14.98 -20.64
N GLY A 111 5.74 13.90 -20.59
CA GLY A 111 6.20 13.16 -21.76
C GLY A 111 5.04 12.48 -22.51
N LEU A 112 4.13 11.83 -21.79
CA LEU A 112 2.91 11.23 -22.35
C LEU A 112 2.02 12.28 -23.01
N LYS A 113 1.78 13.40 -22.35
CA LYS A 113 1.04 14.53 -22.93
C LYS A 113 1.69 15.04 -24.21
N LYS A 114 3.02 15.12 -24.26
CA LYS A 114 3.75 15.55 -25.46
C LYS A 114 3.67 14.51 -26.59
N ALA A 115 3.79 13.22 -26.27
CA ALA A 115 3.68 12.12 -27.23
C ALA A 115 2.27 11.95 -27.82
N MET A 116 1.23 12.32 -27.06
CA MET A 116 -0.16 12.26 -27.52
C MET A 116 -0.60 13.50 -28.32
N LYS A 117 0.20 14.58 -28.33
CA LYS A 117 -0.06 15.69 -29.25
C LYS A 117 0.17 15.21 -30.67
N LYS A 118 -0.83 15.36 -31.54
CA LYS A 118 -0.70 15.13 -32.98
C LYS A 118 0.29 16.16 -33.54
N GLU A 119 1.50 15.72 -33.86
CA GLU A 119 2.33 16.37 -34.86
C GLU A 119 1.97 15.78 -36.22
N GLU A 120 1.59 16.63 -37.17
CA GLU A 120 1.13 16.23 -38.51
C GLU A 120 2.27 15.81 -39.46
N GLU A 121 3.53 15.98 -39.06
CA GLU A 121 4.70 15.73 -39.91
C GLU A 121 5.67 14.71 -39.30
N SER A 122 6.10 13.75 -40.11
CA SER A 122 7.16 12.80 -39.76
C SER A 122 8.48 13.56 -39.56
N ILE A 123 9.15 13.32 -38.43
CA ILE A 123 10.46 13.90 -38.14
C ILE A 123 11.47 13.47 -39.21
N SER A 124 12.08 14.43 -39.91
CA SER A 124 13.14 14.16 -40.89
C SER A 124 14.46 13.76 -40.21
N MET A 125 15.38 13.11 -40.94
CA MET A 125 16.70 12.74 -40.42
C MET A 125 17.51 13.94 -39.88
N LEU A 126 17.35 15.12 -40.49
CA LEU A 126 17.95 16.36 -39.98
C LEU A 126 17.24 16.87 -38.71
N GLY A 127 15.92 16.72 -38.64
CA GLY A 127 15.14 17.00 -37.43
C GLY A 127 15.54 16.13 -36.25
N LEU A 128 15.83 14.84 -36.47
CA LEU A 128 16.34 13.93 -35.44
C LEU A 128 17.69 14.39 -34.87
N LEU A 129 18.62 14.83 -35.73
CA LEU A 129 19.89 15.41 -35.28
C LEU A 129 19.68 16.70 -34.48
N GLY A 130 18.68 17.50 -34.83
CA GLY A 130 18.23 18.65 -34.04
C GLY A 130 17.72 18.24 -32.65
N LEU A 131 16.87 17.21 -32.57
CA LEU A 131 16.35 16.68 -31.32
C LEU A 131 17.44 16.10 -30.42
N LEU A 132 18.46 15.45 -30.96
CA LEU A 132 19.59 14.96 -30.17
C LEU A 132 20.45 16.10 -29.57
N ARG A 133 20.38 17.30 -30.16
CA ARG A 133 21.04 18.51 -29.64
C ARG A 133 20.17 19.27 -28.63
N ASP A 134 18.89 18.93 -28.53
CA ASP A 134 17.98 19.52 -27.55
C ASP A 134 18.49 19.23 -26.12
N PRO A 135 18.55 20.24 -25.23
CA PRO A 135 19.10 20.08 -23.89
C PRO A 135 18.30 19.10 -23.01
N ASP A 136 16.97 19.00 -23.19
CA ASP A 136 16.10 18.12 -22.41
C ASP A 136 16.25 16.66 -22.86
N VAL A 137 16.35 16.44 -24.19
CA VAL A 137 16.63 15.12 -24.78
C VAL A 137 18.01 14.63 -24.36
N LYS A 138 19.04 15.49 -24.46
CA LYS A 138 20.40 15.17 -24.01
C LYS A 138 20.46 14.83 -22.52
N THR A 139 19.75 15.59 -21.68
CA THR A 139 19.70 15.33 -20.23
C THR A 139 19.10 13.97 -19.93
N THR A 140 17.98 13.63 -20.58
CA THR A 140 17.30 12.34 -20.38
C THR A 140 18.14 11.18 -20.91
N LEU A 141 18.75 11.32 -22.09
CA LEU A 141 19.65 10.31 -22.66
C LEU A 141 20.86 10.06 -21.76
N SER A 142 21.52 11.11 -21.28
CA SER A 142 22.68 10.98 -20.39
C SER A 142 22.32 10.27 -19.09
N LYS A 143 21.22 10.69 -18.43
CA LYS A 143 20.73 10.03 -17.21
C LYS A 143 20.31 8.59 -17.46
N GLY A 144 19.63 8.32 -18.58
CA GLY A 144 19.24 6.97 -18.99
C GLY A 144 20.44 6.05 -19.20
N LEU A 145 21.48 6.52 -19.88
CA LEU A 145 22.73 5.78 -20.04
C LEU A 145 23.42 5.49 -18.71
N HIS A 146 23.47 6.45 -17.79
CA HIS A 146 24.02 6.23 -16.44
C HIS A 146 23.18 5.24 -15.63
N LEU A 147 21.85 5.29 -15.74
CA LEU A 147 20.96 4.31 -15.13
C LEU A 147 21.25 2.90 -15.67
N LEU A 148 21.36 2.75 -16.99
CA LEU A 148 21.70 1.47 -17.63
C LEU A 148 23.09 0.96 -17.19
N GLN A 149 24.08 1.84 -17.07
CA GLN A 149 25.40 1.49 -16.54
C GLN A 149 25.33 1.00 -15.09
N GLY A 150 24.53 1.67 -14.24
CA GLY A 150 24.31 1.26 -12.85
C GLY A 150 23.65 -0.11 -12.75
N MET A 151 22.61 -0.35 -13.55
CA MET A 151 21.95 -1.66 -13.65
C MET A 151 22.94 -2.75 -14.11
N GLY A 152 23.71 -2.49 -15.16
CA GLY A 152 24.70 -3.43 -15.68
C GLY A 152 25.78 -3.81 -14.65
N LYS A 153 26.21 -2.85 -13.80
CA LYS A 153 27.15 -3.14 -12.70
C LYS A 153 26.54 -4.08 -11.66
N SER A 154 25.29 -3.85 -11.28
CA SER A 154 24.60 -4.70 -10.28
C SER A 154 24.27 -6.10 -10.80
N LEU A 155 23.99 -6.26 -12.10
CA LEU A 155 23.71 -7.57 -12.70
C LEU A 155 24.98 -8.41 -12.89
N ASN A 156 26.13 -7.75 -13.06
CA ASN A 156 27.42 -8.41 -13.27
C ASN A 156 28.22 -8.60 -11.96
N SER A 157 27.83 -7.96 -10.86
CA SER A 157 28.44 -8.21 -9.55
C SER A 157 28.02 -9.60 -9.05
N LYS A 158 28.99 -10.49 -8.87
CA LYS A 158 28.82 -11.82 -8.26
C LYS A 158 28.41 -11.73 -6.79
#